data_AF-A0A934BLP6-F1
#
_entry.id   AF-A0A934BLP6-F1
#
_cell.length_a   1.000
_cell.length_b   1.000
_cell.length_c   1.000
_cell.angle_alpha   90.00
_cell.angle_beta   90.00
_cell.angle_gamma   90.00
#
_symmetry.space_group_name_H-M   'P 1'
#
loop_
_entity.id
_entity.type
_entity.pdbx_description
1 polymer ?
#
loop_
_entity_poly.entity_id
_entity_poly.type
_entity_poly.pdbx_seq_one_letter_code
_entity_poly.pdbx_strand_id
1 'polypeptide(L)'
;MNNRVTSILIGLAAVTCAAQAQLDFTAAGRLAVQEGGRKKPLDTFAREVVQRITGKVSLNGRDPMDVAFSLAFAKGETEWSSQKIIRLGYQPLKARLGFQATDNYFSYRELADNAKLRPLFDELNRSQQAEGKRKAKDPLGDEAGALAAKLRDVESLVDSSALKLVPHPSDPDDAWISPADDAKMKSYWPNDATKIRDAFLAIGTAYRGGDAAALTRNCEAFAGLLRQLSPKVYPSQQALEHEIAYNHLRPFRVSWMLFLVSLLALVTTAKLRSPLFYWGGLALFTGGLGMLTTGFVYRCLIAGRPPVTNMYESVIWVAFGAALFALVFELMYRSRFFAASAAGFVVLTLILADQFPNVLDPSIKPLTPVLRDNFWLATHVLTITLGYAAFGLTYALGHVSLAFHIWKPSARPQLDALTQYTYRAMQIGVLLLAAGTGLGGLWANYSWGRFWGWDPKETWSLIALLSYLIVLHGRYSGWLTTFSLNVAACVCFNTVLMAWYGVNFVLGTGLHSYGFGTGGLGYVAAFVAADMAFVAFAAWRFKSAAA
;
A
#
# COMPACT_ATOMS: atom_id res chain seq x y z
N MET A 1 -51.79 12.86 -12.38
CA MET A 1 -52.23 11.54 -12.88
C MET A 1 -51.38 11.16 -14.08
N ASN A 2 -50.61 10.08 -13.92
CA ASN A 2 -50.04 9.16 -14.91
C ASN A 2 -49.59 9.68 -16.28
N ASN A 3 -48.27 9.76 -16.46
CA ASN A 3 -47.49 9.06 -17.53
C ASN A 3 -46.14 9.75 -17.78
N ARG A 4 -45.22 9.68 -16.81
CA ARG A 4 -43.79 10.05 -16.99
C ARG A 4 -42.83 9.01 -16.37
N VAL A 5 -43.15 7.72 -16.50
CA VAL A 5 -42.31 6.61 -15.97
C VAL A 5 -41.95 5.59 -17.06
N THR A 6 -42.10 5.90 -18.35
CA THR A 6 -41.89 4.89 -19.41
C THR A 6 -41.13 5.44 -20.61
N SER A 7 -39.93 5.99 -20.37
CA SER A 7 -38.99 6.35 -21.44
C SER A 7 -37.55 6.50 -20.92
N ILE A 8 -37.02 5.43 -20.30
CA ILE A 8 -35.58 5.24 -19.97
C ILE A 8 -35.02 3.96 -20.61
N LEU A 9 -35.80 3.26 -21.43
CA LEU A 9 -35.32 2.07 -22.16
C LEU A 9 -35.54 2.30 -23.65
N ILE A 10 -34.53 1.93 -24.43
CA ILE A 10 -34.40 2.01 -25.89
C ILE A 10 -33.56 3.21 -26.35
N GLY A 11 -32.26 2.94 -26.47
CA GLY A 11 -31.24 3.83 -27.01
C GLY A 11 -29.83 3.25 -26.93
N LEU A 12 -29.67 1.93 -26.73
CA LEU A 12 -28.42 1.22 -27.02
C LEU A 12 -28.40 0.98 -28.53
N ALA A 13 -27.91 1.97 -29.29
CA ALA A 13 -27.52 1.75 -30.67
C ALA A 13 -26.27 0.87 -30.66
N ALA A 14 -26.45 -0.33 -31.20
CA ALA A 14 -25.47 -1.39 -31.34
C ALA A 14 -24.14 -0.89 -31.93
N VAL A 15 -23.15 -0.69 -31.07
CA VAL A 15 -21.79 -1.14 -31.40
C VAL A 15 -21.83 -2.64 -31.23
N THR A 16 -21.85 -3.36 -32.34
CA THR A 16 -21.62 -4.80 -32.37
C THR A 16 -20.21 -5.09 -31.86
N CYS A 17 -20.05 -5.08 -30.54
CA CYS A 17 -18.99 -5.82 -29.89
C CYS A 17 -19.39 -7.28 -30.10
N ALA A 18 -18.83 -7.92 -31.13
CA ALA A 18 -18.80 -9.36 -31.17
C ALA A 18 -18.32 -9.81 -29.79
N ALA A 19 -19.09 -10.65 -29.12
CA ALA A 19 -18.71 -11.25 -27.85
C ALA A 19 -17.46 -12.09 -28.12
N GLN A 20 -16.30 -11.44 -28.08
CA GLN A 20 -15.01 -12.09 -28.12
C GLN A 20 -14.99 -12.92 -26.84
N ALA A 21 -14.98 -14.25 -26.98
CA ALA A 21 -14.91 -15.15 -25.85
C ALA A 21 -13.79 -14.64 -24.93
N GLN A 22 -14.15 -14.22 -23.73
CA GLN A 22 -13.20 -13.62 -22.81
C GLN A 22 -12.12 -14.67 -22.54
N LEU A 23 -10.88 -14.40 -22.98
CA LEU A 23 -9.76 -15.33 -22.82
C LEU A 23 -9.61 -15.67 -21.33
N ASP A 24 -9.40 -16.96 -21.04
CA ASP A 24 -9.08 -17.41 -19.69
C ASP A 24 -7.58 -17.29 -19.46
N PHE A 25 -7.18 -16.38 -18.57
CA PHE A 25 -5.78 -16.15 -18.22
C PHE A 25 -5.31 -16.98 -17.02
N THR A 26 -6.13 -17.92 -16.50
CA THR A 26 -5.78 -18.70 -15.30
C THR A 26 -4.46 -19.46 -15.46
N ALA A 27 -4.25 -20.13 -16.60
CA ALA A 27 -2.99 -20.83 -16.87
C ALA A 27 -1.82 -19.86 -17.10
N ALA A 28 -2.07 -18.76 -17.84
CA ALA A 28 -1.06 -17.74 -18.11
C ALA A 28 -0.59 -17.05 -16.82
N GLY A 29 -1.50 -16.75 -15.89
CA GLY A 29 -1.21 -16.10 -14.61
C GLY A 29 -0.32 -16.96 -13.69
N ARG A 30 -0.32 -18.28 -13.87
CA ARG A 30 0.54 -19.24 -13.15
C ARG A 30 1.95 -19.38 -13.73
N LEU A 31 2.27 -18.72 -14.84
CA LEU A 31 3.66 -18.65 -15.30
C LEU A 31 4.50 -17.88 -14.29
N ALA A 32 5.71 -18.34 -14.00
CA ALA A 32 6.62 -17.60 -13.15
C ALA A 32 7.40 -16.56 -13.98
N VAL A 33 7.60 -15.38 -13.41
CA VAL A 33 8.41 -14.30 -13.97
C VAL A 33 9.32 -13.73 -12.89
N GLN A 34 10.54 -13.32 -13.27
CA GLN A 34 11.44 -12.64 -12.35
C GLN A 34 11.44 -11.13 -12.59
N GLU A 35 11.15 -10.34 -11.57
CA GLU A 35 11.24 -8.88 -11.61
C GLU A 35 11.98 -8.37 -10.37
N GLY A 36 13.03 -7.57 -10.59
CA GLY A 36 13.88 -7.07 -9.51
C GLY A 36 14.58 -8.17 -8.69
N GLY A 37 14.75 -9.38 -9.25
CA GLY A 37 15.32 -10.54 -8.54
C GLY A 37 14.28 -11.37 -7.77
N ARG A 38 13.02 -10.91 -7.63
CA ARG A 38 11.95 -11.70 -7.04
C ARG A 38 11.23 -12.52 -8.11
N LYS A 39 11.06 -13.81 -7.86
CA LYS A 39 10.25 -14.73 -8.66
C LYS A 39 8.80 -14.61 -8.19
N LYS A 40 7.87 -14.30 -9.10
CA LYS A 40 6.45 -14.09 -8.80
C LYS A 40 5.56 -14.66 -9.93
N PRO A 41 4.27 -14.90 -9.70
CA PRO A 41 3.34 -15.24 -10.77
C PRO A 41 3.22 -14.09 -11.78
N LEU A 42 2.96 -14.44 -13.03
CA LEU A 42 2.72 -13.49 -14.10
C LEU A 42 1.47 -12.66 -13.85
N ASP A 43 0.48 -13.21 -13.12
CA ASP A 43 -0.68 -12.46 -12.60
C ASP A 43 -0.25 -11.27 -11.74
N THR A 44 0.64 -11.48 -10.76
CA THR A 44 1.14 -10.38 -9.92
C THR A 44 1.89 -9.36 -10.76
N PHE A 45 2.81 -9.83 -11.62
CA PHE A 45 3.58 -8.94 -12.48
C PHE A 45 2.69 -8.05 -13.35
N ALA A 46 1.69 -8.63 -14.02
CA ALA A 46 0.75 -7.89 -14.85
C ALA A 46 -0.01 -6.83 -14.05
N ARG A 47 -0.50 -7.19 -12.85
CA ARG A 47 -1.17 -6.23 -11.94
C ARG A 47 -0.25 -5.08 -11.54
N GLU A 48 0.98 -5.37 -11.12
CA GLU A 48 1.95 -4.37 -10.66
C GLU A 48 2.39 -3.43 -11.79
N VAL A 49 2.69 -3.97 -12.96
CA VAL A 49 3.10 -3.20 -14.15
C VAL A 49 1.98 -2.32 -14.67
N VAL A 50 0.76 -2.87 -14.86
CA VAL A 50 -0.40 -2.08 -15.32
C VAL A 50 -0.71 -0.97 -14.33
N GLN A 51 -0.64 -1.25 -13.03
CA GLN A 51 -0.81 -0.24 -12.00
C GLN A 51 0.28 0.83 -12.02
N ARG A 52 1.54 0.47 -12.26
CA ARG A 52 2.66 1.43 -12.32
C ARG A 52 2.52 2.38 -13.51
N ILE A 53 2.11 1.87 -14.67
CA ILE A 53 1.89 2.66 -15.89
C ILE A 53 0.64 3.55 -15.75
N THR A 54 -0.50 2.96 -15.37
CA THR A 54 -1.82 3.62 -15.45
C THR A 54 -2.30 4.25 -14.13
N GLY A 55 -1.65 3.91 -13.02
CA GLY A 55 -2.09 4.23 -11.67
C GLY A 55 -3.32 3.43 -11.20
N LYS A 56 -3.84 2.51 -12.01
CA LYS A 56 -5.02 1.69 -11.74
C LYS A 56 -4.70 0.21 -11.94
N VAL A 57 -5.33 -0.66 -11.16
CA VAL A 57 -5.12 -2.12 -11.27
C VAL A 57 -5.74 -2.68 -12.56
N SER A 58 -6.81 -2.07 -13.09
CA SER A 58 -7.41 -2.44 -14.37
C SER A 58 -7.60 -1.21 -15.25
N LEU A 59 -7.63 -1.42 -16.56
CA LEU A 59 -7.78 -0.36 -17.56
C LEU A 59 -9.04 -0.62 -18.40
N ASN A 60 -10.00 0.31 -18.37
CA ASN A 60 -11.25 0.23 -19.13
C ASN A 60 -12.02 -1.10 -18.96
N GLY A 61 -11.97 -1.69 -17.76
CA GLY A 61 -12.61 -2.97 -17.46
C GLY A 61 -11.87 -4.21 -17.98
N ARG A 62 -10.73 -4.04 -18.66
CA ARG A 62 -9.87 -5.16 -19.10
C ARG A 62 -9.09 -5.76 -17.94
N ASP A 63 -8.86 -7.06 -18.03
CA ASP A 63 -8.00 -7.80 -17.10
C ASP A 63 -6.54 -7.32 -17.21
N PRO A 64 -5.79 -7.18 -16.10
CA PRO A 64 -4.38 -6.78 -16.16
C PRO A 64 -3.52 -7.69 -17.05
N MET A 65 -3.81 -8.99 -17.08
CA MET A 65 -3.11 -9.95 -17.95
C MET A 65 -3.37 -9.65 -19.42
N ASP A 66 -4.61 -9.32 -19.78
CA ASP A 66 -4.96 -8.94 -21.14
C ASP A 66 -4.22 -7.66 -21.56
N VAL A 67 -4.16 -6.66 -20.68
CA VAL A 67 -3.39 -5.43 -20.96
C VAL A 67 -1.91 -5.74 -21.15
N ALA A 68 -1.29 -6.52 -20.27
CA ALA A 68 0.12 -6.90 -20.41
C ALA A 68 0.38 -7.71 -21.69
N PHE A 69 -0.48 -8.67 -22.02
CA PHE A 69 -0.34 -9.52 -23.20
C PHE A 69 -0.58 -8.75 -24.50
N SER A 70 -1.54 -7.84 -24.50
CA SER A 70 -1.81 -6.98 -25.65
C SER A 70 -0.66 -6.03 -25.97
N LEU A 71 0.14 -5.64 -24.97
CA LEU A 71 1.39 -4.90 -25.17
C LEU A 71 2.49 -5.84 -25.67
N ALA A 72 2.68 -6.98 -25.01
CA ALA A 72 3.79 -7.89 -25.30
C ALA A 72 3.70 -8.64 -26.63
N PHE A 73 2.49 -8.98 -27.06
CA PHE A 73 2.26 -9.75 -28.28
C PHE A 73 1.71 -8.91 -29.45
N ALA A 74 1.74 -7.58 -29.33
CA ALA A 74 1.35 -6.68 -30.40
C ALA A 74 2.25 -6.84 -31.64
N LYS A 75 1.70 -6.55 -32.83
CA LYS A 75 2.48 -6.41 -34.07
C LYS A 75 2.48 -4.94 -34.52
N GLY A 76 3.64 -4.37 -34.78
CA GLY A 76 3.80 -3.03 -35.38
C GLY A 76 3.62 -1.87 -34.40
N GLU A 77 3.37 -0.65 -34.92
CA GLU A 77 2.95 0.47 -34.08
C GLU A 77 1.69 0.07 -33.31
N THR A 78 1.83 -0.10 -32.01
CA THR A 78 0.77 -0.63 -31.17
C THR A 78 -0.34 0.43 -31.01
N GLU A 79 -1.60 0.00 -30.98
CA GLU A 79 -2.73 0.85 -30.57
C GLU A 79 -2.40 1.64 -29.29
N TRP A 80 -1.64 1.00 -28.40
CA TRP A 80 -1.13 1.53 -27.13
C TRP A 80 -0.22 2.76 -27.24
N SER A 81 0.51 2.94 -28.34
CA SER A 81 1.36 4.13 -28.54
C SER A 81 0.55 5.44 -28.57
N SER A 82 -0.71 5.36 -29.01
CA SER A 82 -1.65 6.48 -29.13
C SER A 82 -2.65 6.58 -27.99
N GLN A 83 -2.88 5.50 -27.23
CA GLN A 83 -3.81 5.52 -26.11
C GLN A 83 -3.23 6.25 -24.89
N LYS A 84 -4.05 7.09 -24.26
CA LYS A 84 -3.69 7.86 -23.06
C LYS A 84 -3.73 7.01 -21.80
N ILE A 85 -2.72 6.17 -21.62
CA ILE A 85 -2.65 5.22 -20.51
C ILE A 85 -1.62 5.62 -19.45
N ILE A 86 -0.63 6.44 -19.79
CA ILE A 86 0.48 6.77 -18.89
C ILE A 86 0.03 7.89 -17.97
N ARG A 87 -0.03 7.59 -16.67
CA ARG A 87 -0.45 8.59 -15.68
C ARG A 87 0.68 9.56 -15.35
N LEU A 88 0.39 10.85 -15.44
CA LEU A 88 1.27 11.95 -14.99
C LEU A 88 0.42 12.98 -14.23
N GLY A 89 0.42 12.91 -12.90
CA GLY A 89 -0.40 13.78 -12.04
C GLY A 89 0.35 14.99 -11.47
N TYR A 90 1.68 14.99 -11.50
CA TYR A 90 2.48 16.02 -10.83
C TYR A 90 2.52 17.32 -11.63
N GLN A 91 1.86 18.35 -11.09
CA GLN A 91 1.62 19.62 -11.79
C GLN A 91 2.91 20.34 -12.22
N PRO A 92 3.96 20.46 -11.37
CA PRO A 92 5.19 21.13 -11.78
C PRO A 92 5.90 20.45 -12.97
N LEU A 93 5.90 19.11 -13.01
CA LEU A 93 6.46 18.37 -14.14
C LEU A 93 5.64 18.56 -15.41
N LYS A 94 4.30 18.56 -15.31
CA LYS A 94 3.43 18.88 -16.45
C LYS A 94 3.71 20.28 -17.01
N ALA A 95 3.86 21.27 -16.14
CA ALA A 95 4.18 22.63 -16.54
C ALA A 95 5.52 22.72 -17.28
N ARG A 96 6.57 22.04 -16.80
CA ARG A 96 7.88 21.98 -17.48
C ARG A 96 7.79 21.32 -18.86
N LEU A 97 6.99 20.27 -18.99
CA LEU A 97 6.75 19.57 -20.25
C LEU A 97 5.77 20.30 -21.18
N GLY A 98 5.13 21.38 -20.73
CA GLY A 98 4.17 22.17 -21.52
C GLY A 98 2.77 21.56 -21.63
N PHE A 99 2.40 20.66 -20.71
CA PHE A 99 1.07 20.05 -20.67
C PHE A 99 0.08 20.87 -19.82
N GLN A 100 -1.21 20.73 -20.13
CA GLN A 100 -2.29 21.36 -19.37
C GLN A 100 -2.41 20.76 -17.96
N ALA A 101 -2.78 21.59 -16.98
CA ALA A 101 -2.90 21.16 -15.60
C ALA A 101 -4.01 20.14 -15.36
N THR A 102 -5.04 20.11 -16.22
CA THR A 102 -6.19 19.19 -16.13
C THR A 102 -5.86 17.79 -16.63
N ASP A 103 -4.91 17.66 -17.55
CA ASP A 103 -4.57 16.39 -18.19
C ASP A 103 -3.72 15.54 -17.25
N ASN A 104 -4.18 14.33 -16.94
CA ASN A 104 -3.48 13.41 -16.03
C ASN A 104 -3.02 12.12 -16.70
N TYR A 105 -3.35 11.94 -17.98
CA TYR A 105 -3.10 10.75 -18.76
C TYR A 105 -2.60 11.14 -20.14
N PHE A 106 -1.49 10.52 -20.56
CA PHE A 106 -0.80 10.81 -21.81
C PHE A 106 -0.48 9.51 -22.53
N SER A 107 -0.33 9.57 -23.84
CA SER A 107 0.12 8.41 -24.62
C SER A 107 1.64 8.29 -24.60
N TYR A 108 2.16 7.10 -24.93
CA TYR A 108 3.60 6.92 -25.08
C TYR A 108 4.16 7.85 -26.16
N ARG A 109 3.51 7.95 -27.32
CA ARG A 109 3.90 8.84 -28.42
C ARG A 109 3.92 10.31 -28.00
N GLU A 110 2.85 10.79 -27.34
CA GLU A 110 2.77 12.17 -26.85
C GLU A 110 3.94 12.54 -25.91
N LEU A 111 4.41 11.59 -25.11
CA LEU A 111 5.53 11.79 -24.19
C LEU A 111 6.89 11.62 -24.87
N ALA A 112 7.07 10.57 -25.66
CA ALA A 112 8.31 10.25 -26.35
C ALA A 112 8.70 11.33 -27.37
N ASP A 113 7.70 11.87 -28.09
CA ASP A 113 7.91 12.93 -29.09
C ASP A 113 8.02 14.33 -28.46
N ASN A 114 7.84 14.45 -27.14
CA ASN A 114 7.97 15.73 -26.46
C ASN A 114 9.43 16.19 -26.43
N ALA A 115 9.75 17.19 -27.25
CA ALA A 115 11.10 17.76 -27.38
C ALA A 115 11.71 18.26 -26.05
N LYS A 116 10.89 18.55 -25.02
CA LYS A 116 11.35 19.00 -23.70
C LYS A 116 11.70 17.85 -22.75
N LEU A 117 11.24 16.63 -23.01
CA LEU A 117 11.40 15.51 -22.09
C LEU A 117 12.86 15.10 -21.91
N ARG A 118 13.58 14.89 -23.02
CA ARG A 118 14.97 14.44 -22.99
C ARG A 118 15.92 15.48 -22.38
N PRO A 119 15.86 16.79 -22.76
CA PRO A 119 16.63 17.82 -22.08
C PRO A 119 16.36 17.90 -20.58
N LEU A 120 15.11 17.73 -20.15
CA LEU A 120 14.74 17.74 -18.73
C LEU A 120 15.37 16.55 -17.98
N PHE A 121 15.35 15.35 -18.55
CA PHE A 121 16.02 14.19 -17.95
C PHE A 121 17.53 14.40 -17.86
N ASP A 122 18.16 14.99 -18.88
CA ASP A 122 19.60 15.27 -18.88
C ASP A 122 19.98 16.38 -17.90
N GLU A 123 19.12 17.39 -17.71
CA GLU A 123 19.25 18.45 -16.70
C GLU A 123 19.22 17.84 -15.28
N LEU A 124 18.19 17.05 -14.98
CA LEU A 124 17.97 16.45 -13.66
C LEU A 124 19.03 15.39 -13.31
N ASN A 125 19.48 14.60 -14.28
CA ASN A 125 20.57 13.66 -14.05
C ASN A 125 21.90 14.38 -13.74
N ARG A 126 22.18 15.51 -14.40
CA ARG A 126 23.38 16.31 -14.14
C ARG A 126 23.32 17.02 -12.79
N SER A 127 22.18 17.59 -12.40
CA SER A 127 22.03 18.21 -11.08
C SER A 127 22.23 17.19 -9.95
N GLN A 128 21.66 15.99 -10.08
CA GLN A 128 21.83 14.91 -9.12
C GLN A 128 23.29 14.44 -8.97
N GLN A 129 24.08 14.47 -10.05
CA GLN A 129 25.51 14.14 -9.99
C GLN A 129 26.35 15.28 -9.38
N ALA A 130 25.99 16.54 -9.65
CA ALA A 130 26.76 17.71 -9.22
C ALA A 130 26.58 18.06 -7.73
N GLU A 131 25.40 17.84 -7.15
CA GLU A 131 25.12 18.19 -5.74
C GLU A 131 25.67 17.17 -4.73
N GLY A 132 26.19 16.03 -5.21
CA GLY A 132 26.61 14.92 -4.36
C GLY A 132 25.47 14.32 -3.53
N LYS A 133 25.75 13.28 -2.75
CA LYS A 133 24.76 12.57 -1.90
C LYS A 133 24.21 13.40 -0.72
N ARG A 134 24.28 14.74 -0.75
CA ARG A 134 23.73 15.62 0.30
C ARG A 134 22.24 15.81 0.05
N LYS A 135 21.48 14.81 0.51
CA LYS A 135 20.01 14.66 0.52
C LYS A 135 19.26 15.97 0.79
N ALA A 136 18.91 16.73 -0.23
CA ALA A 136 17.67 17.50 -0.26
C ALA A 136 16.78 16.82 -1.30
N LYS A 137 15.50 16.63 -1.00
CA LYS A 137 14.56 16.01 -1.94
C LYS A 137 14.37 16.98 -3.12
N ASP A 138 14.52 16.46 -4.33
CA ASP A 138 14.07 17.13 -5.56
C ASP A 138 12.80 16.41 -6.04
N PRO A 139 11.60 16.86 -5.62
CA PRO A 139 10.35 16.23 -6.03
C PRO A 139 10.15 16.22 -7.55
N LEU A 140 10.72 17.19 -8.27
CA LEU A 140 10.66 17.23 -9.72
C LEU A 140 11.51 16.11 -10.33
N GLY A 141 12.73 15.94 -9.83
CA GLY A 141 13.63 14.82 -10.15
C GLY A 141 13.00 13.44 -9.88
N ASP A 142 12.41 13.25 -8.70
CA ASP A 142 11.75 12.00 -8.33
C ASP A 142 10.59 11.65 -9.28
N GLU A 143 9.73 12.64 -9.58
CA GLU A 143 8.57 12.46 -10.47
C GLU A 143 8.99 12.26 -11.94
N ALA A 144 10.07 12.92 -12.37
CA ALA A 144 10.66 12.70 -13.70
C ALA A 144 11.26 11.30 -13.83
N GLY A 145 11.98 10.83 -12.80
CA GLY A 145 12.49 9.46 -12.73
C GLY A 145 11.38 8.41 -12.75
N ALA A 146 10.27 8.68 -12.05
CA ALA A 146 9.07 7.83 -12.08
C ALA A 146 8.42 7.81 -13.48
N LEU A 147 8.35 8.94 -14.19
CA LEU A 147 7.87 9.00 -15.57
C LEU A 147 8.78 8.20 -16.51
N ALA A 148 10.09 8.35 -16.40
CA ALA A 148 11.05 7.59 -17.19
C ALA A 148 10.93 6.08 -16.95
N ALA A 149 10.68 5.65 -15.70
CA ALA A 149 10.43 4.25 -15.38
C ALA A 149 9.17 3.71 -16.07
N LYS A 150 8.07 4.48 -16.10
CA LYS A 150 6.83 4.09 -16.81
C LYS A 150 7.03 3.94 -18.31
N LEU A 151 7.80 4.85 -18.93
CA LEU A 151 8.12 4.75 -20.35
C LEU A 151 8.93 3.49 -20.66
N ARG A 152 9.91 3.16 -19.81
CA ARG A 152 10.66 1.90 -19.91
C ARG A 152 9.80 0.67 -19.69
N ASP A 153 8.85 0.71 -18.75
CA ASP A 153 7.91 -0.40 -18.53
C ASP A 153 7.07 -0.65 -19.78
N VAL A 154 6.56 0.40 -20.45
CA VAL A 154 5.80 0.25 -21.70
C VAL A 154 6.69 -0.32 -22.81
N GLU A 155 7.88 0.25 -23.02
CA GLU A 155 8.82 -0.19 -24.06
C GLU A 155 9.24 -1.65 -23.87
N SER A 156 9.62 -2.02 -22.65
CA SER A 156 10.04 -3.39 -22.32
C SER A 156 8.92 -4.42 -22.37
N LEU A 157 7.65 -4.01 -22.23
CA LEU A 157 6.54 -4.89 -22.55
C LEU A 157 6.41 -5.06 -24.05
N VAL A 158 6.41 -3.98 -24.83
CA VAL A 158 6.23 -4.01 -26.28
C VAL A 158 7.28 -4.87 -26.99
N ASP A 159 8.53 -4.83 -26.55
CA ASP A 159 9.60 -5.70 -27.09
C ASP A 159 9.69 -7.08 -26.40
N SER A 160 8.77 -7.38 -25.47
CA SER A 160 8.72 -8.59 -24.63
C SER A 160 9.94 -8.79 -23.71
N SER A 161 10.87 -7.84 -23.58
CA SER A 161 12.05 -7.97 -22.71
C SER A 161 11.72 -7.95 -21.21
N ALA A 162 10.57 -7.38 -20.83
CA ALA A 162 10.06 -7.39 -19.46
C ALA A 162 9.59 -8.78 -19.02
N LEU A 163 9.21 -9.65 -19.96
CA LEU A 163 8.74 -11.01 -19.70
C LEU A 163 9.91 -11.96 -19.46
N LYS A 164 10.62 -11.77 -18.34
CA LYS A 164 11.73 -12.62 -17.90
C LYS A 164 11.22 -13.96 -17.33
N LEU A 165 10.81 -14.83 -18.24
CA LEU A 165 10.14 -16.10 -17.94
C LEU A 165 11.11 -17.29 -17.86
N VAL A 166 12.28 -17.20 -18.50
CA VAL A 166 13.19 -18.34 -18.64
C VAL A 166 14.21 -18.33 -17.49
N PRO A 167 14.19 -19.35 -16.61
CA PRO A 167 15.12 -19.44 -15.50
C PRO A 167 16.54 -19.75 -15.95
N HIS A 168 17.50 -19.37 -15.11
CA HIS A 168 18.87 -19.89 -15.21
C HIS A 168 18.89 -21.43 -14.96
N PRO A 169 19.81 -22.20 -15.57
CA PRO A 169 19.84 -23.66 -15.45
C PRO A 169 20.06 -24.23 -14.04
N SER A 170 20.82 -23.54 -13.20
CA SER A 170 21.26 -24.08 -11.90
C SER A 170 21.33 -23.04 -10.78
N ASP A 171 21.88 -21.87 -11.06
CA ASP A 171 21.96 -20.74 -10.13
C ASP A 171 20.57 -20.18 -9.77
N PRO A 172 20.14 -20.24 -8.49
CA PRO A 172 18.85 -19.71 -8.06
C PRO A 172 18.80 -18.18 -7.95
N ASP A 173 19.95 -17.51 -7.88
CA ASP A 173 20.10 -16.07 -7.63
C ASP A 173 20.37 -15.27 -8.92
N ASP A 174 20.78 -15.93 -10.00
CA ASP A 174 21.01 -15.28 -11.29
C ASP A 174 19.71 -14.77 -11.96
N ALA A 175 19.87 -13.83 -12.87
CA ALA A 175 18.79 -13.17 -13.59
C ALA A 175 18.12 -14.13 -14.58
N TRP A 176 16.78 -14.13 -14.59
CA TRP A 176 16.00 -14.78 -15.62
C TRP A 176 16.00 -13.92 -16.88
N ILE A 177 15.81 -14.57 -18.03
CA ILE A 177 15.89 -13.94 -19.34
C ILE A 177 14.53 -13.97 -20.03
N SER A 178 14.32 -13.04 -20.95
CA SER A 178 13.16 -13.05 -21.81
C SER A 178 13.33 -14.09 -22.92
N PRO A 179 12.27 -14.83 -23.30
CA PRO A 179 12.27 -15.64 -24.53
C PRO A 179 12.56 -14.84 -25.82
N ALA A 180 12.47 -13.50 -25.77
CA ALA A 180 12.85 -12.62 -26.88
C ALA A 180 14.37 -12.37 -26.98
N ASP A 181 15.15 -12.68 -25.93
CA ASP A 181 16.62 -12.52 -25.93
C ASP A 181 17.31 -13.80 -26.43
N ASP A 182 17.37 -13.93 -27.76
CA ASP A 182 17.95 -15.10 -28.45
C ASP A 182 19.42 -15.35 -28.06
N ALA A 183 20.20 -14.29 -27.82
CA ALA A 183 21.61 -14.41 -27.51
C ALA A 183 21.83 -15.02 -26.12
N LYS A 184 21.18 -14.48 -25.09
CA LYS A 184 21.27 -15.05 -23.73
C LYS A 184 20.60 -16.41 -23.62
N MET A 185 19.51 -16.63 -24.36
CA MET A 185 18.82 -17.92 -24.35
C MET A 185 19.71 -19.04 -24.89
N LYS A 186 20.48 -18.80 -25.95
CA LYS A 186 21.50 -19.74 -26.43
C LYS A 186 22.64 -19.95 -25.43
N SER A 187 22.96 -18.94 -24.62
CA SER A 187 23.97 -19.06 -23.56
C SER A 187 23.50 -19.93 -22.40
N TYR A 188 22.25 -19.78 -21.95
CA TYR A 188 21.71 -20.55 -20.83
C TYR A 188 21.27 -21.96 -21.27
N TRP A 189 20.69 -22.09 -22.46
CA TRP A 189 20.04 -23.30 -22.95
C TRP A 189 20.44 -23.61 -24.40
N PRO A 190 21.71 -23.94 -24.69
CA PRO A 190 22.20 -24.08 -26.07
C PRO A 190 21.44 -25.13 -26.90
N ASN A 191 20.93 -26.18 -26.26
CA ASN A 191 20.20 -27.27 -26.93
C ASN A 191 18.67 -27.06 -26.96
N ASP A 192 18.12 -26.22 -26.07
CA ASP A 192 16.67 -26.05 -25.88
C ASP A 192 16.15 -24.66 -26.27
N ALA A 193 17.04 -23.72 -26.62
CA ALA A 193 16.69 -22.32 -26.93
C ALA A 193 15.56 -22.20 -27.97
N THR A 194 15.65 -22.93 -29.08
CA THR A 194 14.60 -22.93 -30.12
C THR A 194 13.28 -23.46 -29.59
N LYS A 195 13.30 -24.54 -28.82
CA LYS A 195 12.09 -25.16 -28.24
C LYS A 195 11.39 -24.21 -27.25
N ILE A 196 12.16 -23.52 -26.41
CA ILE A 196 11.64 -22.51 -25.47
C ILE A 196 10.99 -21.35 -26.23
N ARG A 197 11.68 -20.83 -27.25
CA ARG A 197 11.18 -19.73 -28.08
C ARG A 197 9.89 -20.09 -28.80
N ASP A 198 9.85 -21.24 -29.46
CA ASP A 198 8.70 -21.65 -30.25
C ASP A 198 7.46 -21.88 -29.36
N ALA A 199 7.67 -22.42 -28.15
CA ALA A 199 6.62 -22.53 -27.15
C ALA A 199 6.10 -21.16 -26.68
N PHE A 200 6.98 -20.18 -26.48
CA PHE A 200 6.56 -18.80 -26.16
C PHE A 200 5.80 -18.12 -27.31
N LEU A 201 6.26 -18.28 -28.55
CA LEU A 201 5.59 -17.75 -29.74
C LEU A 201 4.20 -18.40 -29.95
N ALA A 202 4.02 -19.66 -29.57
CA ALA A 202 2.73 -20.34 -29.60
C ALA A 202 1.72 -19.74 -28.62
N ILE A 203 2.16 -19.28 -27.44
CA ILE A 203 1.32 -18.52 -26.49
C ILE A 203 0.83 -17.23 -27.14
N GLY A 204 1.74 -16.43 -27.70
CA GLY A 204 1.40 -15.18 -28.37
C GLY A 204 0.47 -15.37 -29.57
N THR A 205 0.62 -16.47 -30.31
CA THR A 205 -0.24 -16.82 -31.45
C THR A 205 -1.65 -17.22 -30.99
N ALA A 206 -1.76 -18.03 -29.94
CA ALA A 206 -3.07 -18.38 -29.35
C ALA A 206 -3.79 -17.16 -28.78
N TYR A 207 -3.08 -16.28 -28.07
CA TYR A 207 -3.61 -15.01 -27.56
C TYR A 207 -4.17 -14.14 -28.70
N ARG A 208 -3.36 -13.87 -29.74
CA ARG A 208 -3.79 -13.06 -30.89
C ARG A 208 -4.95 -13.69 -31.67
N GLY A 209 -4.99 -15.02 -31.74
CA GLY A 209 -6.07 -15.75 -32.39
C GLY A 209 -7.37 -15.78 -31.59
N GLY A 210 -7.37 -15.35 -30.34
CA GLY A 210 -8.53 -15.46 -29.45
C GLY A 210 -8.86 -16.90 -29.05
N ASP A 211 -7.92 -17.84 -29.19
CA ASP A 211 -8.13 -19.26 -28.87
C ASP A 211 -7.81 -19.53 -27.40
N ALA A 212 -8.83 -19.45 -26.54
CA ALA A 212 -8.70 -19.69 -25.10
C ALA A 212 -8.16 -21.11 -24.78
N ALA A 213 -8.57 -22.13 -25.55
CA ALA A 213 -8.17 -23.49 -25.29
C ALA A 213 -6.70 -23.72 -25.66
N ALA A 214 -6.25 -23.18 -26.80
CA ALA A 214 -4.83 -23.19 -27.16
C ALA A 214 -3.99 -22.34 -26.21
N LEU A 215 -4.49 -21.20 -25.74
CA LEU A 215 -3.77 -20.36 -24.78
C LEU A 215 -3.49 -21.14 -23.49
N THR A 216 -4.51 -21.76 -22.91
CA THR A 216 -4.37 -22.60 -21.70
C THR A 216 -3.37 -23.73 -21.92
N ARG A 217 -3.55 -24.53 -22.99
CA ARG A 217 -2.64 -25.65 -23.28
C ARG A 217 -1.19 -25.20 -23.49
N ASN A 218 -0.97 -24.12 -24.23
CA ASN A 218 0.37 -23.61 -24.53
C ASN A 218 1.05 -23.04 -23.27
N CYS A 219 0.32 -22.33 -22.40
CA CYS A 219 0.84 -21.86 -21.13
C CYS A 219 1.22 -23.01 -20.18
N GLU A 220 0.37 -24.03 -20.06
CA GLU A 220 0.67 -25.22 -19.23
C GLU A 220 1.87 -26.00 -19.77
N ALA A 221 1.94 -26.22 -21.07
CA ALA A 221 3.08 -26.88 -21.72
C ALA A 221 4.38 -26.09 -21.52
N PHE A 222 4.33 -24.76 -21.66
CA PHE A 222 5.49 -23.89 -21.43
C PHE A 222 5.95 -23.92 -19.96
N ALA A 223 5.01 -23.82 -19.01
CA ALA A 223 5.32 -23.94 -17.59
C ALA A 223 5.97 -25.30 -17.26
N GLY A 224 5.44 -26.38 -17.84
CA GLY A 224 5.96 -27.73 -17.69
C GLY A 224 7.38 -27.87 -18.24
N LEU A 225 7.64 -27.30 -19.42
CA LEU A 225 8.97 -27.27 -20.04
C LEU A 225 9.98 -26.55 -19.13
N LEU A 226 9.68 -25.33 -18.67
CA LEU A 226 10.60 -24.55 -17.84
C LEU A 226 10.88 -25.21 -16.49
N ARG A 227 9.87 -25.86 -15.89
CA ARG A 227 10.02 -26.62 -14.65
C ARG A 227 10.89 -27.86 -14.84
N GLN A 228 10.77 -28.55 -15.99
CA GLN A 228 11.61 -29.69 -16.32
C GLN A 228 13.07 -29.27 -16.54
N LEU A 229 13.28 -28.15 -17.23
CA LEU A 229 14.61 -27.64 -17.52
C LEU A 229 15.33 -27.15 -16.24
N SER A 230 14.64 -26.39 -15.38
CA SER A 230 15.24 -25.82 -14.16
C SER A 230 14.46 -26.14 -12.88
N PRO A 231 14.45 -27.41 -12.43
CA PRO A 231 13.60 -27.87 -11.33
C PRO A 231 13.99 -27.27 -9.97
N LYS A 232 15.25 -26.84 -9.80
CA LYS A 232 15.74 -26.22 -8.55
C LYS A 232 15.49 -24.71 -8.48
N VAL A 233 15.43 -24.03 -9.63
CA VAL A 233 15.32 -22.56 -9.70
C VAL A 233 13.86 -22.12 -9.88
N TYR A 234 13.07 -22.90 -10.63
CA TYR A 234 11.66 -22.60 -10.92
C TYR A 234 10.79 -22.77 -9.65
N PRO A 235 9.93 -21.79 -9.30
CA PRO A 235 9.10 -21.87 -8.10
C PRO A 235 8.14 -23.06 -8.08
N SER A 236 7.80 -23.54 -6.87
CA SER A 236 6.77 -24.56 -6.70
C SER A 236 5.40 -24.01 -7.10
N GLN A 237 4.52 -24.89 -7.58
CA GLN A 237 3.15 -24.52 -7.95
C GLN A 237 2.38 -23.92 -6.77
N GLN A 238 2.56 -24.49 -5.58
CA GLN A 238 1.93 -23.99 -4.36
C GLN A 238 2.35 -22.55 -4.04
N ALA A 239 3.64 -22.19 -4.21
CA ALA A 239 4.11 -20.84 -3.96
C ALA A 239 3.44 -19.82 -4.90
N LEU A 240 3.26 -20.18 -6.17
CA LEU A 240 2.59 -19.33 -7.16
C LEU A 240 1.08 -19.21 -6.85
N GLU A 241 0.43 -20.31 -6.50
CA GLU A 241 -0.99 -20.34 -6.17
C GLU A 241 -1.33 -19.54 -4.90
N HIS A 242 -0.47 -19.58 -3.88
CA HIS A 242 -0.66 -18.77 -2.68
C HIS A 242 -0.71 -17.26 -3.00
N GLU A 243 0.17 -16.79 -3.89
CA GLU A 243 0.22 -15.39 -4.27
C GLU A 243 -0.96 -14.97 -5.17
N ILE A 244 -1.35 -15.84 -6.11
CA ILE A 244 -2.56 -15.63 -6.91
C ILE A 244 -3.79 -15.57 -5.99
N ALA A 245 -3.94 -16.52 -5.07
CA ALA A 245 -5.05 -16.53 -4.11
C ALA A 245 -5.09 -15.24 -3.28
N TYR A 246 -3.93 -14.75 -2.83
CA TYR A 246 -3.81 -13.47 -2.13
C TYR A 246 -4.31 -12.28 -2.98
N ASN A 247 -3.91 -12.21 -4.26
CA ASN A 247 -4.31 -11.15 -5.18
C ASN A 247 -5.82 -11.11 -5.44
N HIS A 248 -6.45 -12.29 -5.55
CA HIS A 248 -7.88 -12.41 -5.79
C HIS A 248 -8.73 -12.23 -4.52
N LEU A 249 -8.28 -12.76 -3.38
CA LEU A 249 -8.98 -12.63 -2.09
C LEU A 249 -9.04 -11.17 -1.62
N ARG A 250 -8.00 -10.38 -1.90
CA ARG A 250 -7.86 -8.97 -1.45
C ARG A 250 -8.20 -8.82 0.05
N PRO A 251 -7.48 -9.53 0.93
CA PRO A 251 -7.85 -9.66 2.35
C PRO A 251 -8.01 -8.29 3.04
N PHE A 252 -7.09 -7.35 2.79
CA PHE A 252 -7.16 -5.99 3.35
C PHE A 252 -8.42 -5.22 2.94
N ARG A 253 -8.93 -5.47 1.72
CA ARG A 253 -10.17 -4.86 1.24
C ARG A 253 -11.39 -5.43 1.95
N VAL A 254 -11.46 -6.76 2.04
CA VAL A 254 -12.53 -7.45 2.74
C VAL A 254 -12.53 -7.06 4.22
N SER A 255 -11.35 -6.96 4.85
CA SER A 255 -11.22 -6.50 6.23
C SER A 255 -11.84 -5.13 6.47
N TRP A 256 -11.51 -4.11 5.66
CA TRP A 256 -12.07 -2.77 5.90
C TRP A 256 -13.58 -2.73 5.67
N MET A 257 -14.12 -3.53 4.73
CA MET A 257 -15.56 -3.66 4.54
C MET A 257 -16.22 -4.26 5.79
N LEU A 258 -15.65 -5.32 6.37
CA LEU A 258 -16.14 -5.92 7.61
C LEU A 258 -16.06 -4.94 8.79
N PHE A 259 -14.96 -4.20 8.93
CA PHE A 259 -14.83 -3.16 9.96
C PHE A 259 -15.80 -2.01 9.75
N LEU A 260 -16.14 -1.64 8.51
CA LEU A 260 -17.12 -0.61 8.21
C LEU A 260 -18.53 -1.05 8.65
N VAL A 261 -18.94 -2.26 8.28
CA VAL A 261 -20.25 -2.80 8.72
C VAL A 261 -20.27 -2.97 10.25
N SER A 262 -19.16 -3.41 10.84
CA SER A 262 -18.99 -3.47 12.30
C SER A 262 -19.17 -2.10 12.96
N LEU A 263 -18.51 -1.05 12.45
CA LEU A 263 -18.65 0.31 12.95
C LEU A 263 -20.10 0.77 12.92
N LEU A 264 -20.79 0.57 11.79
CA LEU A 264 -22.20 0.95 11.65
C LEU A 264 -23.10 0.21 12.65
N ALA A 265 -22.87 -1.09 12.87
CA ALA A 265 -23.61 -1.88 13.85
C ALA A 265 -23.33 -1.44 15.31
N LEU A 266 -22.06 -1.20 15.65
CA LEU A 266 -21.65 -0.75 17.00
C LEU A 266 -22.16 0.66 17.32
N VAL A 267 -22.13 1.59 16.36
CA VAL A 267 -22.73 2.93 16.52
C VAL A 267 -24.26 2.84 16.66
N THR A 268 -24.91 1.97 15.88
CA THR A 268 -26.37 1.75 15.95
C THR A 268 -26.79 1.19 17.31
N THR A 269 -25.95 0.36 17.94
CA THR A 269 -26.16 -0.12 19.32
C THR A 269 -26.36 1.02 20.31
N ALA A 270 -25.65 2.14 20.14
CA ALA A 270 -25.80 3.30 21.03
C ALA A 270 -27.18 3.96 20.92
N LYS A 271 -27.82 3.89 19.74
CA LYS A 271 -29.16 4.45 19.48
C LYS A 271 -30.28 3.48 19.83
N LEU A 272 -30.18 2.23 19.39
CA LEU A 272 -31.24 1.22 19.52
C LEU A 272 -31.16 0.39 20.81
N ARG A 273 -30.02 0.42 21.52
CA ARG A 273 -29.76 -0.37 22.74
C ARG A 273 -30.03 -1.88 22.58
N SER A 274 -29.92 -2.40 21.36
CA SER A 274 -30.19 -3.80 21.05
C SER A 274 -28.91 -4.64 21.13
N PRO A 275 -28.92 -5.77 21.85
CA PRO A 275 -27.76 -6.66 21.98
C PRO A 275 -27.39 -7.34 20.66
N LEU A 276 -28.34 -7.48 19.74
CA LEU A 276 -28.10 -8.07 18.41
C LEU A 276 -27.07 -7.23 17.63
N PHE A 277 -27.23 -5.91 17.62
CA PHE A 277 -26.29 -5.01 16.92
C PHE A 277 -24.91 -4.97 17.58
N TYR A 278 -24.86 -5.11 18.90
CA TYR A 278 -23.59 -5.17 19.62
C TYR A 278 -22.81 -6.44 19.28
N TRP A 279 -23.43 -7.61 19.47
CA TRP A 279 -22.78 -8.89 19.22
C TRP A 279 -22.53 -9.13 17.73
N GLY A 280 -23.46 -8.72 16.86
CA GLY A 280 -23.24 -8.74 15.42
C GLY A 280 -22.09 -7.82 14.99
N GLY A 281 -22.03 -6.61 15.55
CA GLY A 281 -20.93 -5.67 15.33
C GLY A 281 -19.58 -6.22 15.79
N LEU A 282 -19.53 -6.86 16.97
CA LEU A 282 -18.30 -7.46 17.52
C LEU A 282 -17.87 -8.72 16.75
N ALA A 283 -18.83 -9.53 16.28
CA ALA A 283 -18.55 -10.67 15.41
C ALA A 283 -17.94 -10.23 14.08
N LEU A 284 -18.51 -9.18 13.46
CA LEU A 284 -17.94 -8.57 12.25
C LEU A 284 -16.57 -7.94 12.50
N PHE A 285 -16.37 -7.29 13.66
CA PHE A 285 -15.07 -6.75 14.06
C PHE A 285 -14.01 -7.86 14.13
N THR A 286 -14.35 -8.95 14.80
CA THR A 286 -13.48 -10.13 14.95
C THR A 286 -13.23 -10.80 13.60
N GLY A 287 -14.25 -10.90 12.74
CA GLY A 287 -14.10 -11.39 11.37
C GLY A 287 -13.19 -10.51 10.52
N GLY A 288 -13.29 -9.19 10.66
CA GLY A 288 -12.40 -8.22 10.00
C GLY A 288 -10.94 -8.39 10.43
N LEU A 289 -10.71 -8.59 11.73
CA LEU A 289 -9.38 -8.88 12.29
C LEU A 289 -8.85 -10.24 11.82
N GLY A 290 -9.71 -11.25 11.71
CA GLY A 290 -9.38 -12.57 11.16
C GLY A 290 -8.90 -12.47 9.71
N MET A 291 -9.66 -11.76 8.86
CA MET A 291 -9.27 -11.53 7.46
C MET A 291 -7.98 -10.71 7.34
N LEU A 292 -7.75 -9.78 8.27
CA LEU A 292 -6.53 -8.97 8.31
C LEU A 292 -5.32 -9.84 8.64
N THR A 293 -5.49 -10.77 9.58
CA THR A 293 -4.52 -11.80 9.94
C THR A 293 -4.23 -12.71 8.75
N THR A 294 -5.26 -13.18 8.04
CA THR A 294 -5.10 -13.98 6.80
C THR A 294 -4.25 -13.23 5.77
N GLY A 295 -4.48 -11.93 5.59
CA GLY A 295 -3.67 -11.11 4.70
C GLY A 295 -2.19 -11.06 5.07
N PHE A 296 -1.87 -10.96 6.36
CA PHE A 296 -0.49 -11.03 6.83
C PHE A 296 0.13 -12.41 6.69
N VAL A 297 -0.61 -13.48 6.98
CA VAL A 297 -0.13 -14.85 6.79
C VAL A 297 0.27 -15.07 5.33
N TYR A 298 -0.59 -14.70 4.37
CA TYR A 298 -0.22 -14.77 2.95
C TYR A 298 1.03 -13.94 2.63
N ARG A 299 1.10 -12.69 3.09
CA ARG A 299 2.29 -11.85 2.84
C ARG A 299 3.57 -12.44 3.43
N CYS A 300 3.52 -13.04 4.62
CA CYS A 300 4.66 -13.72 5.22
C CYS A 300 5.08 -14.94 4.40
N LEU A 301 4.13 -15.76 3.94
CA LEU A 301 4.40 -16.94 3.11
C LEU A 301 5.01 -16.55 1.75
N ILE A 302 4.54 -15.45 1.16
CA ILE A 302 5.01 -14.95 -0.14
C ILE A 302 6.38 -14.26 -0.02
N ALA A 303 6.58 -13.45 1.01
CA ALA A 303 7.79 -12.64 1.18
C ALA A 303 8.92 -13.37 1.92
N GLY A 304 8.61 -14.44 2.66
CA GLY A 304 9.56 -15.16 3.52
C GLY A 304 10.01 -14.36 4.75
N ARG A 305 9.25 -13.35 5.17
CA ARG A 305 9.63 -12.39 6.22
C ARG A 305 8.42 -11.67 6.84
N PRO A 306 8.58 -11.03 8.01
CA PRO A 306 7.56 -10.15 8.57
C PRO A 306 7.12 -9.01 7.62
N PRO A 307 5.84 -8.63 7.60
CA PRO A 307 5.27 -7.69 6.63
C PRO A 307 5.26 -6.25 7.16
N VAL A 308 6.45 -5.69 7.45
CA VAL A 308 6.65 -4.31 7.94
C VAL A 308 7.88 -3.64 7.32
N THR A 309 8.08 -3.87 6.02
CA THR A 309 9.28 -3.45 5.28
C THR A 309 9.12 -2.15 4.51
N ASN A 310 7.88 -1.72 4.30
CA ASN A 310 7.57 -0.47 3.61
C ASN A 310 6.41 0.29 4.29
N MET A 311 6.09 1.46 3.72
CA MET A 311 5.01 2.33 4.21
C MET A 311 3.64 1.67 4.19
N TYR A 312 3.26 1.02 3.08
CA TYR A 312 2.00 0.29 2.96
C TYR A 312 1.87 -0.76 4.07
N GLU A 313 2.89 -1.58 4.23
CA GLU A 313 2.98 -2.65 5.24
C GLU A 313 2.89 -2.11 6.68
N SER A 314 3.51 -0.96 6.94
CA SER A 314 3.39 -0.30 8.24
C SER A 314 1.97 0.18 8.53
N VAL A 315 1.25 0.74 7.56
CA VAL A 315 -0.15 1.23 7.75
C VAL A 315 -1.07 0.07 8.11
N ILE A 316 -1.04 -1.00 7.32
CA ILE A 316 -1.89 -2.16 7.57
C ILE A 316 -1.56 -2.82 8.92
N TRP A 317 -0.30 -2.77 9.35
CA TRP A 317 0.14 -3.31 10.64
C TRP A 317 -0.35 -2.46 11.82
N VAL A 318 -0.28 -1.14 11.70
CA VAL A 318 -0.84 -0.20 12.69
C VAL A 318 -2.35 -0.39 12.82
N ALA A 319 -3.07 -0.59 11.70
CA ALA A 319 -4.49 -0.92 11.72
C ALA A 319 -4.76 -2.24 12.47
N PHE A 320 -3.95 -3.27 12.22
CA PHE A 320 -4.05 -4.55 12.92
C PHE A 320 -3.82 -4.43 14.42
N GLY A 321 -2.74 -3.77 14.84
CA GLY A 321 -2.46 -3.57 16.26
C GLY A 321 -3.55 -2.78 16.96
N ALA A 322 -4.11 -1.74 16.32
CA ALA A 322 -5.19 -0.95 16.88
C ALA A 322 -6.46 -1.78 17.05
N ALA A 323 -6.81 -2.60 16.04
CA ALA A 323 -7.93 -3.53 16.12
C ALA A 323 -7.72 -4.59 17.21
N LEU A 324 -6.51 -5.17 17.30
CA LEU A 324 -6.16 -6.18 18.28
C LEU A 324 -6.25 -5.63 19.71
N PHE A 325 -5.60 -4.49 20.00
CA PHE A 325 -5.68 -3.85 21.31
C PHE A 325 -7.10 -3.47 21.66
N ALA A 326 -7.87 -2.97 20.70
CA ALA A 326 -9.26 -2.63 20.92
C ALA A 326 -10.11 -3.86 21.26
N LEU A 327 -9.93 -4.98 20.57
CA LEU A 327 -10.65 -6.21 20.89
C LEU A 327 -10.28 -6.72 22.29
N VAL A 328 -8.99 -6.74 22.63
CA VAL A 328 -8.52 -7.14 23.97
C VAL A 328 -9.15 -6.25 25.05
N PHE A 329 -9.14 -4.94 24.86
CA PHE A 329 -9.72 -4.01 25.82
C PHE A 329 -11.26 -4.05 25.87
N GLU A 330 -11.93 -4.24 24.75
CA GLU A 330 -13.38 -4.43 24.68
C GLU A 330 -13.79 -5.64 25.53
N LEU A 331 -13.06 -6.76 25.41
CA LEU A 331 -13.30 -7.99 26.17
C LEU A 331 -12.95 -7.85 27.66
N MET A 332 -11.85 -7.16 27.98
CA MET A 332 -11.37 -6.97 29.36
C MET A 332 -12.27 -6.01 30.15
N TYR A 333 -12.57 -4.84 29.58
CA TYR A 333 -13.35 -3.80 30.25
C TYR A 333 -14.86 -3.95 30.04
N ARG A 334 -15.30 -4.86 29.15
CA ARG A 334 -16.71 -5.05 28.77
C ARG A 334 -17.39 -3.72 28.40
N SER A 335 -16.62 -2.88 27.71
CA SER A 335 -17.05 -1.58 27.20
C SER A 335 -17.55 -1.75 25.77
N ARG A 336 -18.28 -0.75 25.25
CA ARG A 336 -18.72 -0.69 23.84
C ARG A 336 -17.93 0.31 23.00
N PHE A 337 -16.91 0.93 23.60
CA PHE A 337 -16.23 2.09 23.02
C PHE A 337 -14.91 1.73 22.35
N PHE A 338 -14.21 0.65 22.73
CA PHE A 338 -12.92 0.32 22.15
C PHE A 338 -13.09 -0.15 20.71
N ALA A 339 -13.94 -1.15 20.48
CA ALA A 339 -14.17 -1.69 19.14
C ALA A 339 -14.75 -0.62 18.20
N ALA A 340 -15.71 0.18 18.67
CA ALA A 340 -16.30 1.25 17.86
C ALA A 340 -15.29 2.33 17.47
N SER A 341 -14.45 2.78 18.40
CA SER A 341 -13.43 3.80 18.12
C SER A 341 -12.36 3.26 17.17
N ALA A 342 -11.87 2.05 17.43
CA ALA A 342 -10.87 1.40 16.59
C ALA A 342 -11.38 1.13 15.18
N ALA A 343 -12.64 0.69 15.02
CA ALA A 343 -13.20 0.41 13.70
C ALA A 343 -13.17 1.65 12.79
N GLY A 344 -13.46 2.85 13.32
CA GLY A 344 -13.33 4.10 12.56
C GLY A 344 -11.90 4.35 12.07
N PHE A 345 -10.92 4.24 12.98
CA PHE A 345 -9.51 4.42 12.64
C PHE A 345 -8.99 3.36 11.64
N VAL A 346 -9.36 2.10 11.85
CA VAL A 346 -8.96 0.95 11.02
C VAL A 346 -9.56 1.05 9.61
N VAL A 347 -10.83 1.44 9.49
CA VAL A 347 -11.46 1.68 8.18
C VAL A 347 -10.72 2.78 7.42
N LEU A 348 -10.44 3.92 8.06
CA LEU A 348 -9.74 5.03 7.40
C LEU A 348 -8.33 4.63 6.93
N THR A 349 -7.57 3.95 7.79
CA THR A 349 -6.19 3.53 7.48
C THR A 349 -6.14 2.45 6.39
N LEU A 350 -7.04 1.46 6.43
CA LEU A 350 -7.09 0.42 5.40
C LEU A 350 -7.63 0.92 4.07
N ILE A 351 -8.61 1.85 4.06
CA ILE A 351 -9.06 2.51 2.82
C ILE A 351 -7.90 3.32 2.22
N LEU A 352 -7.13 4.05 3.03
CA LEU A 352 -5.96 4.77 2.55
C LEU A 352 -4.96 3.82 1.86
N ALA A 353 -4.67 2.67 2.48
CA ALA A 353 -3.78 1.65 1.92
C ALA A 353 -4.31 1.01 0.62
N ASP A 354 -5.62 0.73 0.52
CA ASP A 354 -6.23 0.07 -0.64
C ASP A 354 -6.50 1.03 -1.82
N GLN A 355 -6.87 2.29 -1.55
CA GLN A 355 -7.33 3.24 -2.56
C GLN A 355 -6.24 4.19 -3.08
N PHE A 356 -5.11 4.31 -2.36
CA PHE A 356 -3.99 5.18 -2.76
C PHE A 356 -2.70 4.41 -3.00
N PRO A 357 -2.69 3.37 -3.85
CA PRO A 357 -1.54 2.48 -3.96
C PRO A 357 -0.37 3.08 -4.77
N ASN A 358 -0.54 4.31 -5.28
CA ASN A 358 0.54 5.11 -5.86
C ASN A 358 1.34 5.86 -4.78
N VAL A 359 0.72 6.13 -3.62
CA VAL A 359 1.37 6.71 -2.45
C VAL A 359 1.88 5.59 -1.53
N LEU A 360 1.05 4.56 -1.33
CA LEU A 360 1.34 3.39 -0.50
C LEU A 360 1.47 2.14 -1.39
N ASP A 361 2.65 1.92 -1.95
CA ASP A 361 2.91 0.80 -2.86
C ASP A 361 2.72 -0.57 -2.16
N PRO A 362 1.72 -1.39 -2.59
CA PRO A 362 1.44 -2.68 -1.96
C PRO A 362 2.39 -3.80 -2.41
N SER A 363 3.22 -3.58 -3.44
CA SER A 363 4.10 -4.60 -4.01
C SER A 363 5.13 -5.10 -3.01
N ILE A 364 5.43 -6.39 -3.06
CA ILE A 364 6.48 -7.01 -2.23
C ILE A 364 7.79 -6.93 -3.02
N LYS A 365 8.65 -6.00 -2.62
CA LYS A 365 9.96 -5.76 -3.26
C LYS A 365 11.09 -6.49 -2.53
N PRO A 366 12.22 -6.79 -3.20
CA PRO A 366 13.44 -7.21 -2.52
C PRO A 366 13.88 -6.19 -1.48
N LEU A 367 14.50 -6.67 -0.39
CA LEU A 367 14.94 -5.80 0.70
C LEU A 367 16.27 -5.13 0.37
N THR A 368 16.35 -3.85 0.76
CA THR A 368 17.64 -3.15 0.90
C THR A 368 18.51 -3.88 1.92
N PRO A 369 19.85 -3.87 1.79
CA PRO A 369 20.74 -4.68 2.61
C PRO A 369 20.48 -4.62 4.13
N VAL A 370 20.27 -3.43 4.68
CA VAL A 370 19.99 -3.22 6.12
C VAL A 370 18.70 -3.89 6.62
N LEU A 371 17.71 -4.08 5.74
CA LEU A 371 16.42 -4.70 6.08
C LEU A 371 16.43 -6.22 5.89
N ARG A 372 17.54 -6.82 5.43
CA ARG A 372 17.65 -8.28 5.20
C ARG A 372 17.74 -9.09 6.47
N ASP A 373 17.97 -8.45 7.62
CA ASP A 373 17.96 -9.11 8.91
C ASP A 373 16.53 -9.23 9.46
N ASN A 374 15.99 -10.45 9.41
CA ASN A 374 14.67 -10.77 9.93
C ASN A 374 14.55 -10.58 11.45
N PHE A 375 15.64 -10.67 12.21
CA PHE A 375 15.62 -10.50 13.66
C PHE A 375 15.22 -9.07 14.02
N TRP A 376 15.86 -8.07 13.43
CA TRP A 376 15.57 -6.66 13.71
C TRP A 376 14.22 -6.22 13.16
N LEU A 377 13.84 -6.76 12.00
CA LEU A 377 12.51 -6.51 11.44
C LEU A 377 11.40 -7.04 12.36
N ALA A 378 11.58 -8.24 12.92
CA ALA A 378 10.61 -8.85 13.84
C ALA A 378 10.61 -8.23 15.24
N THR A 379 11.76 -7.81 15.76
CA THR A 379 11.87 -7.31 17.15
C THR A 379 11.66 -5.81 17.23
N HIS A 380 12.49 -5.00 16.57
CA HIS A 380 12.43 -3.55 16.66
C HIS A 380 11.20 -2.99 15.92
N VAL A 381 11.08 -3.30 14.62
CA VAL A 381 10.10 -2.62 13.75
C VAL A 381 8.68 -2.99 14.15
N LEU A 382 8.38 -4.27 14.43
CA LEU A 382 7.05 -4.67 14.92
C LEU A 382 6.73 -4.04 16.28
N THR A 383 7.69 -3.97 17.21
CA THR A 383 7.46 -3.40 18.56
C THR A 383 7.14 -1.90 18.47
N ILE A 384 7.96 -1.12 17.75
CA ILE A 384 7.75 0.33 17.67
C ILE A 384 6.45 0.68 16.93
N THR A 385 6.11 -0.06 15.87
CA THR A 385 4.88 0.16 15.10
C THR A 385 3.63 -0.34 15.83
N LEU A 386 3.73 -1.36 16.70
CA LEU A 386 2.67 -1.69 17.66
C LEU A 386 2.47 -0.55 18.67
N GLY A 387 3.52 0.16 19.07
CA GLY A 387 3.39 1.40 19.84
C GLY A 387 2.54 2.45 19.11
N TYR A 388 2.78 2.66 17.81
CA TYR A 388 1.95 3.54 16.98
C TYR A 388 0.50 3.06 16.88
N ALA A 389 0.28 1.74 16.86
CA ALA A 389 -1.05 1.14 16.85
C ALA A 389 -1.84 1.43 18.14
N ALA A 390 -1.19 1.32 19.31
CA ALA A 390 -1.77 1.72 20.59
C ALA A 390 -2.07 3.23 20.63
N PHE A 391 -1.18 4.07 20.11
CA PHE A 391 -1.44 5.51 19.99
C PHE A 391 -2.56 5.84 19.00
N GLY A 392 -2.73 5.06 17.93
CA GLY A 392 -3.87 5.16 17.02
C GLY A 392 -5.19 4.87 17.72
N LEU A 393 -5.21 3.88 18.61
CA LEU A 393 -6.38 3.61 19.48
C LEU A 393 -6.62 4.76 20.48
N THR A 394 -5.57 5.27 21.12
CA THR A 394 -5.64 6.46 21.99
C THR A 394 -6.20 7.67 21.25
N TYR A 395 -5.75 7.92 20.02
CA TYR A 395 -6.23 8.98 19.14
C TYR A 395 -7.73 8.81 18.83
N ALA A 396 -8.16 7.59 18.48
CA ALA A 396 -9.56 7.30 18.18
C ALA A 396 -10.49 7.45 19.39
N LEU A 397 -10.07 6.98 20.56
CA LEU A 397 -10.82 7.15 21.82
C LEU A 397 -10.91 8.64 22.21
N GLY A 398 -9.83 9.40 22.03
CA GLY A 398 -9.80 10.85 22.22
C GLY A 398 -10.85 11.55 21.34
N HIS A 399 -10.93 11.19 20.06
CA HIS A 399 -11.93 11.71 19.12
C HIS A 399 -13.37 11.44 19.58
N VAL A 400 -13.65 10.21 20.00
CA VAL A 400 -14.98 9.85 20.53
C VAL A 400 -15.29 10.64 21.81
N SER A 401 -14.31 10.85 22.69
CA SER A 401 -14.48 11.69 23.89
C SER A 401 -14.78 13.16 23.54
N LEU A 402 -14.05 13.75 22.59
CA LEU A 402 -14.29 15.13 22.13
C LEU A 402 -15.67 15.28 21.48
N ALA A 403 -16.08 14.31 20.67
CA ALA A 403 -17.43 14.22 20.12
C ALA A 403 -18.51 14.23 21.21
N PHE A 404 -18.31 13.48 22.30
CA PHE A 404 -19.22 13.50 23.44
C PHE A 404 -19.23 14.86 24.15
N HIS A 405 -18.10 15.55 24.31
CA HIS A 405 -18.08 16.90 24.88
C HIS A 405 -18.86 17.91 24.01
N ILE A 406 -18.86 17.74 22.68
CA ILE A 406 -19.60 18.62 21.76
C ILE A 406 -21.12 18.37 21.84
N TRP A 407 -21.54 17.11 21.71
CA TRP A 407 -22.95 16.77 21.50
C TRP A 407 -23.68 16.25 22.73
N LYS A 408 -22.97 15.72 23.72
CA LYS A 408 -23.53 15.14 24.95
C LYS A 408 -22.71 15.52 26.19
N PRO A 409 -22.48 16.82 26.46
CA PRO A 409 -21.62 17.27 27.58
C PRO A 409 -22.12 16.82 28.96
N SER A 410 -23.40 16.49 29.11
CA SER A 410 -23.97 15.96 30.36
C SER A 410 -23.64 14.47 30.63
N ALA A 411 -23.06 13.75 29.66
CA ALA A 411 -22.72 12.32 29.76
C ALA A 411 -21.41 12.09 30.55
N ARG A 412 -21.32 12.63 31.78
CA ARG A 412 -20.11 12.60 32.61
C ARG A 412 -19.54 11.19 32.83
N PRO A 413 -20.34 10.15 33.18
CA PRO A 413 -19.80 8.81 33.37
C PRO A 413 -19.12 8.24 32.12
N GLN A 414 -19.65 8.53 30.94
CA GLN A 414 -19.08 8.10 29.68
C GLN A 414 -17.79 8.87 29.36
N LEU A 415 -17.75 10.17 29.63
CA LEU A 415 -16.56 11.00 29.43
C LEU A 415 -15.41 10.57 30.34
N ASP A 416 -15.69 10.28 31.60
CA ASP A 416 -14.68 9.79 32.55
C ASP A 416 -14.17 8.39 32.16
N ALA A 417 -15.07 7.50 31.72
CA ALA A 417 -14.70 6.19 31.20
C ALA A 417 -13.82 6.30 29.94
N LEU A 418 -14.22 7.08 28.94
CA LEU A 418 -13.44 7.31 27.71
C LEU A 418 -12.06 7.91 28.01
N THR A 419 -11.97 8.82 28.98
CA THR A 419 -10.70 9.39 29.43
C THR A 419 -9.82 8.33 30.07
N GLN A 420 -10.38 7.48 30.93
CA GLN A 420 -9.64 6.38 31.54
C GLN A 420 -9.14 5.40 30.48
N TYR A 421 -9.98 5.06 29.50
CA TYR A 421 -9.60 4.19 28.39
C TYR A 421 -8.49 4.80 27.53
N THR A 422 -8.60 6.09 27.21
CA THR A 422 -7.57 6.84 26.47
C THR A 422 -6.24 6.82 27.23
N TYR A 423 -6.26 7.06 28.54
CA TYR A 423 -5.09 7.01 29.41
C TYR A 423 -4.46 5.60 29.45
N ARG A 424 -5.27 4.53 29.57
CA ARG A 424 -4.77 3.14 29.58
C ARG A 424 -4.16 2.72 28.25
N ALA A 425 -4.80 3.05 27.12
CA ALA A 425 -4.26 2.77 25.80
C ALA A 425 -2.94 3.53 25.57
N MET A 426 -2.84 4.77 26.06
CA MET A 426 -1.64 5.59 25.97
C MET A 426 -0.46 4.99 26.73
N GLN A 427 -0.71 4.38 27.90
CA GLN A 427 0.33 3.69 28.67
C GLN A 427 0.96 2.52 27.88
N ILE A 428 0.14 1.74 27.18
CA ILE A 428 0.63 0.66 26.31
C ILE A 428 1.47 1.23 25.16
N GLY A 429 1.00 2.31 24.53
CA GLY A 429 1.74 2.98 23.46
C GLY A 429 3.12 3.48 23.91
N VAL A 430 3.19 4.12 25.09
CA VAL A 430 4.45 4.61 25.67
C VAL A 430 5.40 3.46 25.98
N LEU A 431 4.91 2.36 26.58
CA LEU A 431 5.73 1.19 26.89
C LEU A 431 6.38 0.62 25.62
N LEU A 432 5.59 0.42 24.56
CA LEU A 432 6.05 -0.14 23.30
C LEU A 432 6.93 0.82 22.52
N LEU A 433 6.64 2.12 22.54
CA LEU A 433 7.48 3.14 21.89
C LEU A 433 8.84 3.27 22.59
N ALA A 434 8.87 3.24 23.92
CA ALA A 434 10.12 3.27 24.68
C ALA A 434 10.97 2.02 24.40
N ALA A 435 10.38 0.83 24.49
CA ALA A 435 11.05 -0.43 24.18
C ALA A 435 11.54 -0.45 22.72
N GLY A 436 10.68 -0.06 21.77
CA GLY A 436 11.00 0.06 20.36
C GLY A 436 12.14 1.03 20.08
N THR A 437 12.16 2.20 20.73
CA THR A 437 13.24 3.19 20.58
C THR A 437 14.57 2.64 21.10
N GLY A 438 14.56 1.94 22.24
CA GLY A 438 15.73 1.24 22.77
C GLY A 438 16.26 0.16 21.83
N LEU A 439 15.37 -0.72 21.34
CA LEU A 439 15.71 -1.75 20.34
C LEU A 439 16.25 -1.12 19.05
N GLY A 440 15.77 0.06 18.67
CA GLY A 440 16.22 0.81 17.50
C GLY A 440 17.67 1.26 17.65
N GLY A 441 18.04 1.75 18.83
CA GLY A 441 19.44 2.09 19.12
C GLY A 441 20.37 0.88 19.07
N LEU A 442 19.92 -0.29 19.56
CA LEU A 442 20.70 -1.53 19.43
C LEU A 442 20.90 -1.93 17.97
N TRP A 443 19.84 -1.85 17.15
CA TRP A 443 19.92 -2.12 15.72
C TRP A 443 20.81 -1.12 14.97
N ALA A 444 20.77 0.15 15.37
CA ALA A 444 21.64 1.19 14.83
C ALA A 444 23.11 0.88 15.11
N ASN A 445 23.44 0.41 16.32
CA ASN A 445 24.81 0.00 16.63
C ASN A 445 25.26 -1.19 15.78
N TYR A 446 24.39 -2.17 15.60
CA TYR A 446 24.65 -3.33 14.74
C TYR A 446 24.91 -2.93 13.27
N SER A 447 24.12 -1.99 12.75
CA SER A 447 24.14 -1.65 11.32
C SER A 447 25.15 -0.56 10.95
N TRP A 448 25.47 0.35 11.87
CA TRP A 448 26.25 1.57 11.60
C TRP A 448 27.35 1.84 12.64
N GLY A 449 27.53 0.97 13.64
CA GLY A 449 28.58 1.10 14.66
C GLY A 449 28.32 2.17 15.74
N ARG A 450 27.10 2.72 15.85
CA ARG A 450 26.70 3.67 16.90
C ARG A 450 25.25 3.48 17.34
N PHE A 451 24.97 3.64 18.63
CA PHE A 451 23.61 3.51 19.18
C PHE A 451 22.67 4.67 18.83
N TRP A 452 23.20 5.86 18.60
CA TRP A 452 22.43 7.09 18.34
C TRP A 452 23.30 8.11 17.60
N GLY A 453 22.69 8.97 16.80
CA GLY A 453 23.37 10.00 16.02
C GLY A 453 22.46 11.12 15.55
N TRP A 454 21.34 11.34 16.24
CA TRP A 454 20.45 12.49 16.05
C TRP A 454 19.90 12.63 14.63
N ASP A 455 19.76 11.51 13.90
CA ASP A 455 19.07 11.59 12.63
C ASP A 455 17.57 11.87 12.84
N PRO A 456 16.84 12.34 11.81
CA PRO A 456 15.46 12.72 11.99
C PRO A 456 14.55 11.61 12.56
N LYS A 457 14.78 10.32 12.26
CA LYS A 457 13.93 9.24 12.82
C LYS A 457 14.19 9.01 14.30
N GLU A 458 15.46 8.96 14.67
CA GLU A 458 15.90 8.88 16.07
C GLU A 458 15.34 10.09 16.86
N THR A 459 15.49 11.30 16.34
CA THR A 459 15.03 12.53 17.03
C THR A 459 13.51 12.56 17.19
N TRP A 460 12.75 12.23 16.15
CA TRP A 460 11.29 12.25 16.22
C TRP A 460 10.69 11.10 17.03
N SER A 461 11.36 9.94 17.14
CA SER A 461 10.92 8.89 18.06
C SER A 461 11.04 9.34 19.52
N LEU A 462 12.13 10.06 19.86
CA LEU A 462 12.30 10.67 21.18
C LEU A 462 11.27 11.78 21.44
N ILE A 463 11.03 12.68 20.49
CA ILE A 463 10.01 13.74 20.63
C ILE A 463 8.62 13.12 20.86
N ALA A 464 8.25 12.09 20.10
CA ALA A 464 6.97 11.40 20.28
C ALA A 464 6.88 10.78 21.68
N LEU A 465 7.94 10.09 22.13
CA LEU A 465 7.98 9.47 23.45
C LEU A 465 7.81 10.50 24.57
N LEU A 466 8.57 11.60 24.53
CA LEU A 466 8.48 12.67 25.53
C LEU A 466 7.12 13.37 25.51
N SER A 467 6.55 13.60 24.32
CA SER A 467 5.23 14.22 24.18
C SER A 467 4.14 13.42 24.91
N TYR A 468 4.12 12.10 24.73
CA TYR A 468 3.16 11.24 25.45
C TYR A 468 3.50 11.08 26.94
N LEU A 469 4.77 11.06 27.33
CA LEU A 469 5.16 11.02 28.74
C LEU A 469 4.70 12.27 29.49
N ILE A 470 4.81 13.46 28.89
CA ILE A 470 4.29 14.71 29.48
C ILE A 470 2.79 14.60 29.75
N VAL A 471 2.02 14.02 28.82
CA VAL A 471 0.58 13.83 29.00
C VAL A 471 0.26 12.84 30.11
N LEU A 472 0.97 11.71 30.16
CA LEU A 472 0.77 10.72 31.22
C LEU A 472 1.08 11.29 32.62
N HIS A 473 2.22 11.96 32.76
CA HIS A 473 2.61 12.60 34.03
C HIS A 473 1.68 13.77 34.36
N GLY A 474 1.32 14.61 33.39
CA GLY A 474 0.38 15.71 33.58
C GLY A 474 -0.98 15.23 34.07
N ARG A 475 -1.47 14.08 33.59
CA ARG A 475 -2.69 13.48 34.13
C ARG A 475 -2.51 12.96 35.55
N TYR A 476 -1.41 12.26 35.81
CA TYR A 476 -1.11 11.71 37.13
C TYR A 476 -0.95 12.82 38.20
N SER A 477 -0.30 13.93 37.84
CA SER A 477 -0.08 15.10 38.69
C SER A 477 -1.30 16.03 38.78
N GLY A 478 -2.43 15.70 38.14
CA GLY A 478 -3.66 16.50 38.18
C GLY A 478 -3.67 17.75 37.30
N TRP A 479 -2.67 17.94 36.42
CA TRP A 479 -2.61 19.08 35.48
C TRP A 479 -3.62 18.94 34.35
N LEU A 480 -3.94 17.70 33.95
CA LEU A 480 -4.86 17.42 32.85
C LEU A 480 -6.22 16.94 33.36
N THR A 481 -7.27 17.65 32.94
CA THR A 481 -8.67 17.31 33.15
C THR A 481 -9.12 16.22 32.16
N THR A 482 -10.35 15.73 32.35
CA THR A 482 -11.04 14.83 31.41
C THR A 482 -11.00 15.39 29.98
N PHE A 483 -11.30 16.67 29.79
CA PHE A 483 -11.26 17.30 28.47
C PHE A 483 -9.83 17.42 27.93
N SER A 484 -8.90 18.00 28.71
CA SER A 484 -7.57 18.30 28.20
C SER A 484 -6.70 17.07 27.93
N LEU A 485 -6.92 15.96 28.64
CA LEU A 485 -6.28 14.68 28.31
C LEU A 485 -6.67 14.18 26.90
N ASN A 486 -7.96 14.26 26.56
CA ASN A 486 -8.43 13.78 25.26
C ASN A 486 -8.02 14.71 24.11
N VAL A 487 -7.93 16.03 24.37
CA VAL A 487 -7.30 16.97 23.43
C VAL A 487 -5.83 16.59 23.22
N ALA A 488 -5.08 16.39 24.30
CA ALA A 488 -3.66 16.05 24.22
C ALA A 488 -3.42 14.72 23.49
N ALA A 489 -4.28 13.72 23.71
CA ALA A 489 -4.26 12.45 22.97
C ALA A 489 -4.35 12.64 21.45
N CYS A 490 -5.23 13.54 20.98
CA CYS A 490 -5.38 13.86 19.56
C CYS A 490 -4.15 14.61 19.03
N VAL A 491 -3.72 15.64 19.74
CA VAL A 491 -2.57 16.48 19.34
C VAL A 491 -1.27 15.68 19.31
N CYS A 492 -1.00 14.85 20.32
CA CYS A 492 0.22 14.04 20.39
C CYS A 492 0.33 13.04 19.23
N PHE A 493 -0.79 12.59 18.64
CA PHE A 493 -0.73 11.68 17.49
C PHE A 493 -0.03 12.31 16.28
N ASN A 494 -0.04 13.63 16.15
CA ASN A 494 0.73 14.34 15.11
C ASN A 494 2.25 14.13 15.24
N THR A 495 2.77 13.89 16.44
CA THR A 495 4.19 13.56 16.64
C THR A 495 4.53 12.18 16.08
N VAL A 496 3.61 11.22 16.19
CA VAL A 496 3.73 9.89 15.56
C VAL A 496 3.65 10.00 14.05
N LEU A 497 2.70 10.79 13.53
CA LEU A 497 2.61 11.07 12.09
C LEU A 497 3.88 11.74 11.55
N MET A 498 4.48 12.65 12.31
CA MET A 498 5.74 13.28 11.90
C MET A 498 6.91 12.28 11.95
N ALA A 499 7.03 11.47 13.02
CA ALA A 499 8.07 10.44 13.13
C ALA A 499 7.98 9.40 12.00
N TRP A 500 6.76 9.00 11.64
CA TRP A 500 6.50 7.94 10.67
C TRP A 500 6.38 8.46 9.23
N TYR A 501 5.45 9.37 8.93
CA TYR A 501 5.25 9.93 7.60
C TYR A 501 6.17 11.14 7.35
N GLY A 502 6.23 12.08 8.29
CA GLY A 502 6.98 13.32 8.14
C GLY A 502 8.45 13.12 7.83
N VAL A 503 9.15 12.26 8.57
CA VAL A 503 10.57 11.99 8.31
C VAL A 503 10.79 11.38 6.92
N ASN A 504 9.93 10.46 6.48
CA ASN A 504 10.07 9.80 5.18
C ASN A 504 9.69 10.71 3.99
N PHE A 505 8.68 11.58 4.12
CA PHE A 505 8.10 12.33 2.99
C PHE A 505 8.33 13.85 3.04
N VAL A 506 8.38 14.45 4.23
CA VAL A 506 8.59 15.90 4.43
C VAL A 506 10.08 16.21 4.53
N LEU A 507 10.79 15.50 5.41
CA LEU A 507 12.22 15.74 5.61
C LEU A 507 13.06 15.03 4.55
N GLY A 508 12.70 13.80 4.15
CA GLY A 508 13.35 13.06 3.05
C GLY A 508 14.84 12.78 3.28
N THR A 509 15.36 13.09 4.47
CA THR A 509 16.76 12.98 4.85
C THR A 509 16.94 11.90 5.91
N GLY A 510 18.18 11.49 6.14
CA GLY A 510 18.50 10.51 7.17
C GLY A 510 18.71 9.10 6.63
N LEU A 511 19.45 8.33 7.43
CA LEU A 511 19.93 7.00 7.11
C LEU A 511 18.81 5.96 7.04
N HIS A 512 17.69 6.24 7.68
CA HIS A 512 16.56 5.33 7.87
C HIS A 512 15.42 5.50 6.86
N SER A 513 15.57 6.34 5.84
CA SER A 513 14.50 6.62 4.87
C SER A 513 14.47 5.54 3.78
N TYR A 514 13.58 4.55 3.94
CA TYR A 514 13.44 3.39 3.04
C TYR A 514 12.05 3.25 2.41
N GLY A 515 11.08 4.07 2.83
CA GLY A 515 9.68 4.00 2.42
C GLY A 515 9.26 5.22 1.61
N PHE A 516 9.94 5.50 0.50
CA PHE A 516 9.59 6.64 -0.34
C PHE A 516 8.40 6.29 -1.24
N GLY A 517 7.40 7.18 -1.24
CA GLY A 517 6.38 7.30 -2.28
C GLY A 517 6.41 8.72 -2.83
N THR A 518 5.94 8.89 -4.06
CA THR A 518 5.73 10.22 -4.65
C THR A 518 4.27 10.64 -4.45
N GLY A 519 4.07 11.92 -4.11
CA GLY A 519 2.75 12.42 -3.70
C GLY A 519 2.33 11.99 -2.27
N GLY A 520 1.23 12.56 -1.77
CA GLY A 520 0.70 12.26 -0.44
C GLY A 520 0.69 13.43 0.55
N LEU A 521 1.64 14.37 0.42
CA LEU A 521 1.82 15.46 1.39
C LEU A 521 0.55 16.30 1.55
N GLY A 522 -0.13 16.61 0.43
CA GLY A 522 -1.39 17.36 0.46
C GLY A 522 -2.50 16.62 1.22
N TYR A 523 -2.61 15.29 1.08
CA TYR A 523 -3.60 14.50 1.81
C TYR A 523 -3.30 14.47 3.30
N VAL A 524 -2.03 14.28 3.69
CA VAL A 524 -1.64 14.29 5.11
C VAL A 524 -1.81 15.68 5.71
N ALA A 525 -1.41 16.74 5.00
CA ALA A 525 -1.61 18.12 5.45
C ALA A 525 -3.10 18.46 5.61
N ALA A 526 -3.95 18.06 4.65
CA ALA A 526 -5.40 18.25 4.74
C ALA A 526 -6.00 17.46 5.92
N PHE A 527 -5.55 16.23 6.14
CA PHE A 527 -5.94 15.42 7.30
C PHE A 527 -5.57 16.11 8.62
N VAL A 528 -4.31 16.54 8.78
CA VAL A 528 -3.84 17.24 9.99
C VAL A 528 -4.60 18.56 10.19
N ALA A 529 -4.86 19.32 9.12
CA ALA A 529 -5.63 20.56 9.21
C ALA A 529 -7.08 20.30 9.64
N ALA A 530 -7.72 19.27 9.09
CA ALA A 530 -9.08 18.88 9.47
C ALA A 530 -9.15 18.38 10.93
N ASP A 531 -8.17 17.58 11.36
CA ASP A 531 -8.02 17.10 12.73
C ASP A 531 -7.89 18.26 13.72
N MET A 532 -6.98 19.20 13.45
CA MET A 532 -6.78 20.38 14.28
C MET A 532 -7.98 21.32 14.29
N ALA A 533 -8.70 21.46 13.17
CA ALA A 533 -9.95 22.21 13.11
C ALA A 533 -11.03 21.56 14.00
N PHE A 534 -11.17 20.24 13.97
CA PHE A 534 -12.09 19.51 14.85
C PHE A 534 -11.73 19.69 16.33
N VAL A 535 -10.45 19.55 16.69
CA VAL A 535 -9.98 19.77 18.07
C VAL A 535 -10.23 21.21 18.54
N ALA A 536 -9.95 22.20 17.68
CA ALA A 536 -10.21 23.61 17.97
C ALA A 536 -11.71 23.87 18.16
N PHE A 537 -12.55 23.29 17.32
CA PHE A 537 -14.00 23.37 17.45
C PHE A 537 -14.51 22.76 18.77
N ALA A 538 -13.99 21.58 19.15
CA ALA A 538 -14.30 20.95 20.44
C ALA A 538 -13.91 21.85 21.63
N ALA A 539 -12.73 22.47 21.58
CA ALA A 539 -12.23 23.38 22.61
C ALA A 539 -13.07 24.66 22.71
N TRP A 540 -13.47 25.24 21.59
CA TRP A 540 -14.39 26.38 21.56
C TRP A 540 -15.72 26.02 22.19
N ARG A 541 -16.33 24.91 21.75
CA ARG A 541 -17.64 24.44 22.26
C ARG A 541 -17.63 24.14 23.76
N PHE A 542 -16.52 23.59 24.27
CA PHE A 542 -16.32 23.30 25.68
C PHE A 542 -16.25 24.60 26.51
N LYS A 543 -15.48 25.60 26.06
CA LYS A 543 -15.40 26.90 26.72
C LYS A 543 -16.74 27.63 26.73
N SER A 544 -17.45 27.64 25.61
CA SER A 544 -18.78 28.27 25.51
C SER A 544 -19.86 27.58 26.34
N ALA A 545 -19.65 26.34 26.79
CA ALA A 545 -20.56 25.65 27.70
C ALA A 545 -20.26 25.94 29.19
N ALA A 546 -19.05 26.46 29.47
CA ALA A 546 -18.56 26.76 30.81
C ALA A 546 -18.69 28.25 31.17
N ALA A 547 -18.79 29.12 30.16
CA ALA A 547 -19.26 30.50 30.28
C ALA A 547 -20.80 30.51 30.30
#